data_AF-A0A7V9VIX3-F1
#
_entry.id   AF-A0A7V9VIX3-F1
#
_cell.length_a   1.000
_cell.length_b   1.000
_cell.length_c   1.000
_cell.angle_alpha   90.00
_cell.angle_beta   90.00
_cell.angle_gamma   90.00
#
_symmetry.space_group_name_H-M   'P 1'
#
loop_
_entity.id
_entity.type
_entity.pdbx_description
1 polymer ?
#
loop_
_entity_poly.entity_id
_entity_poly.type
_entity_poly.pdbx_seq_one_letter_code
_entity_poly.pdbx_strand_id
1 'polypeptide(L)'
;VKVGGPGPADHPAASHKVVHTWDTLTDVFGAAGFEVSLLEWCDDGGAFHATGWDEQDGFIYRSARFDHRNQAGLLGFVSLIVDAMKAPTFNES
;
A
#
# COMPACT_ATOMS: atom_id res chain seq x y z
N VAL A 1 -12.28 5.25 1.82
CA VAL A 1 -11.86 5.90 0.55
C VAL A 1 -12.78 5.38 -0.56
N LYS A 2 -13.20 6.21 -1.52
CA LYS A 2 -14.05 5.81 -2.66
C LYS A 2 -13.53 6.44 -3.95
N VAL A 3 -13.86 5.86 -5.10
CA VAL A 3 -13.61 6.47 -6.42
C VAL A 3 -14.22 7.88 -6.42
N GLY A 4 -13.44 8.88 -6.85
CA GLY A 4 -13.80 10.30 -6.76
C GLY A 4 -13.50 10.99 -5.41
N GLY A 5 -12.91 10.28 -4.44
CA GLY A 5 -12.53 10.87 -3.15
C GLY A 5 -13.72 11.29 -2.26
N PRO A 6 -13.45 11.81 -1.05
CA PRO A 6 -14.49 12.32 -0.16
C PRO A 6 -14.80 13.82 -0.37
N GLY A 7 -14.01 14.51 -1.20
CA GLY A 7 -14.12 15.95 -1.42
C GLY A 7 -15.09 16.33 -2.55
N PRO A 8 -15.45 17.62 -2.65
CA PRO A 8 -16.22 18.15 -3.78
C PRO A 8 -15.46 17.98 -5.12
N ALA A 9 -16.15 18.12 -6.25
CA ALA A 9 -15.64 17.77 -7.59
C ALA A 9 -14.35 18.51 -8.02
N ASP A 10 -14.03 19.59 -7.34
CA ASP A 10 -12.87 20.48 -7.44
C ASP A 10 -11.73 20.11 -6.48
N HIS A 11 -11.87 19.04 -5.69
CA HIS A 11 -10.83 18.52 -4.81
C HIS A 11 -9.79 17.67 -5.58
N PRO A 12 -8.47 17.71 -5.27
CA PRO A 12 -7.45 16.91 -5.97
C PRO A 12 -7.75 15.40 -6.02
N ALA A 13 -8.42 14.89 -4.98
CA ALA A 13 -8.85 13.50 -4.85
C ALA A 13 -10.05 13.12 -5.77
N ALA A 14 -10.70 14.07 -6.43
CA ALA A 14 -11.77 13.83 -7.40
C ALA A 14 -11.28 13.05 -8.63
N SER A 15 -9.96 13.08 -8.89
CA SER A 15 -9.29 12.33 -9.95
C SER A 15 -8.94 10.88 -9.57
N HIS A 16 -9.26 10.40 -8.36
CA HIS A 16 -9.04 9.00 -7.99
C HIS A 16 -9.94 8.09 -8.82
N LYS A 17 -9.37 7.50 -9.87
CA LYS A 17 -10.04 6.61 -10.81
C LYS A 17 -10.16 5.17 -10.31
N VAL A 18 -9.30 4.77 -9.37
CA VAL A 18 -9.27 3.42 -8.81
C VAL A 18 -8.93 3.52 -7.31
N VAL A 19 -9.63 2.74 -6.50
CA VAL A 19 -9.32 2.52 -5.08
C VAL A 19 -8.97 1.06 -4.94
N HIS A 20 -7.74 0.77 -4.56
CA HIS A 20 -7.30 -0.58 -4.26
C HIS A 20 -7.51 -0.88 -2.77
N THR A 21 -8.04 -2.06 -2.53
CA THR A 21 -8.00 -2.80 -1.27
C THR A 21 -6.74 -3.67 -1.23
N TRP A 22 -6.46 -4.30 -0.09
CA TRP A 22 -5.27 -5.14 0.06
C TRP A 22 -5.30 -6.30 -0.95
N ASP A 23 -6.44 -6.95 -1.13
CA ASP A 23 -6.67 -8.07 -2.06
C ASP A 23 -6.55 -7.62 -3.52
N THR A 24 -7.23 -6.53 -3.91
CA THR A 24 -7.18 -6.06 -5.31
C THR A 24 -5.80 -5.56 -5.72
N LEU A 25 -5.01 -5.01 -4.78
CA LEU A 25 -3.63 -4.63 -5.07
C LEU A 25 -2.73 -5.85 -5.22
N THR A 26 -2.83 -6.82 -4.30
CA THR A 26 -2.04 -8.06 -4.38
C THR A 26 -2.38 -8.85 -5.64
N ASP A 27 -3.65 -8.92 -6.03
CA ASP A 27 -4.10 -9.64 -7.22
C ASP A 27 -3.56 -9.04 -8.51
N VAL A 28 -3.53 -7.70 -8.63
CA VAL A 28 -2.99 -7.02 -9.82
C VAL A 28 -1.51 -7.37 -10.04
N PHE A 29 -0.71 -7.37 -8.97
CA PHE A 29 0.71 -7.74 -9.06
C PHE A 29 0.89 -9.26 -9.24
N GLY A 30 0.13 -10.07 -8.50
CA GLY A 30 0.16 -11.53 -8.64
C GLY A 30 -0.18 -12.00 -10.05
N ALA A 31 -1.22 -11.43 -10.67
CA ALA A 31 -1.59 -11.72 -12.05
C ALA A 31 -0.50 -11.34 -13.08
N ALA A 32 0.38 -10.40 -12.75
CA ALA A 32 1.53 -10.00 -13.57
C ALA A 32 2.80 -10.85 -13.32
N GLY A 33 2.70 -11.86 -12.46
CA GLY A 33 3.78 -12.79 -12.13
C GLY A 33 4.75 -12.27 -11.07
N PHE A 34 4.29 -11.38 -10.19
CA PHE A 34 5.05 -10.97 -9.01
C PHE A 34 4.69 -11.85 -7.82
N GLU A 35 5.68 -12.11 -6.97
CA GLU A 35 5.45 -12.58 -5.61
C GLU A 35 5.22 -11.35 -4.73
N VAL A 36 4.11 -11.32 -4.00
CA VAL A 36 3.65 -10.13 -3.29
C VAL A 36 3.58 -10.41 -1.79
N SER A 37 4.23 -9.57 -0.99
CA SER A 37 4.14 -9.54 0.47
C SER A 37 3.45 -8.26 0.93
N LEU A 38 2.47 -8.37 1.82
CA LEU A 38 1.84 -7.21 2.44
C LEU A 38 2.74 -6.64 3.54
N LEU A 39 2.98 -5.33 3.53
CA LEU A 39 3.78 -4.62 4.53
C LEU A 39 2.92 -3.76 5.45
N GLU A 40 1.91 -3.08 4.92
CA GLU A 40 0.92 -2.33 5.70
C GLU A 40 -0.43 -2.45 5.03
N TRP A 41 -1.49 -2.79 5.77
CA TRP A 41 -2.83 -2.86 5.22
C TRP A 41 -3.91 -2.82 6.30
N CYS A 42 -5.12 -2.46 5.93
CA CYS A 42 -6.31 -2.72 6.74
C CYS A 42 -7.00 -3.98 6.19
N ASP A 43 -7.36 -4.91 7.06
CA ASP A 43 -8.17 -6.07 6.67
C ASP A 43 -9.64 -5.69 6.44
N ASP A 44 -10.46 -6.68 6.07
CA ASP A 44 -11.89 -6.49 5.80
C ASP A 44 -12.68 -6.06 7.04
N GLY A 45 -12.15 -6.32 8.25
CA GLY A 45 -12.67 -5.84 9.52
C GLY A 45 -12.25 -4.41 9.86
N GLY A 46 -11.39 -3.79 9.05
CA GLY A 46 -10.82 -2.47 9.29
C GLY A 46 -9.68 -2.47 10.30
N ALA A 47 -9.20 -3.62 10.76
CA ALA A 47 -8.05 -3.69 11.64
C ALA A 47 -6.77 -3.45 10.83
N PHE A 48 -5.90 -2.59 11.36
CA PHE A 48 -4.62 -2.28 10.73
C PHE A 48 -3.55 -3.33 11.08
N HIS A 49 -2.84 -3.79 10.07
CA HIS A 49 -1.75 -4.75 10.14
C HIS A 49 -0.49 -4.13 9.54
N ALA A 50 0.66 -4.44 10.15
CA ALA A 50 1.96 -4.04 9.64
C ALA A 50 3.00 -5.15 9.85
N THR A 51 3.80 -5.39 8.82
CA THR A 51 4.95 -6.30 8.82
C THR A 51 6.23 -5.46 8.77
N GLY A 52 7.26 -5.91 9.50
CA GLY A 52 8.56 -5.21 9.50
C GLY A 52 9.24 -5.31 8.14
N TRP A 53 9.81 -4.18 7.68
CA TRP A 53 10.63 -4.06 6.48
C TRP A 53 11.81 -3.13 6.78
N ASP A 54 12.92 -3.29 6.05
CA ASP A 54 14.13 -2.48 6.23
C ASP A 54 14.04 -1.18 5.42
N GLU A 55 14.22 -0.03 6.07
CA GLU A 55 14.24 1.26 5.37
C GLU A 55 15.35 1.41 4.33
N GLN A 56 16.40 0.59 4.41
CA GLN A 56 17.50 0.55 3.45
C GLN A 56 17.07 -0.05 2.10
N ASP A 57 16.04 -0.89 2.08
CA ASP A 57 15.49 -1.50 0.85
C ASP A 57 14.56 -0.54 0.10
N GLY A 58 14.15 0.57 0.73
CA GLY A 58 13.35 1.61 0.10
C GLY A 58 12.52 2.40 1.11
N PHE A 59 12.95 3.62 1.44
CA PHE A 59 12.26 4.45 2.42
C PHE A 59 10.88 4.93 1.96
N ILE A 60 9.84 4.60 2.74
CA ILE A 60 8.47 5.07 2.55
C ILE A 60 8.08 6.01 3.69
N TYR A 61 8.10 7.32 3.43
CA TYR A 61 7.73 8.35 4.42
C TYR A 61 6.29 8.21 4.92
N ARG A 62 5.36 7.82 4.04
CA ARG A 62 3.92 7.68 4.36
C ARG A 62 3.57 6.34 5.02
N SER A 63 4.51 5.71 5.69
CA SER A 63 4.31 4.45 6.42
C SER A 63 3.86 4.70 7.86
N ALA A 64 3.35 3.66 8.52
CA ALA A 64 3.02 3.67 9.94
C ALA A 64 4.20 4.13 10.80
N ARG A 65 5.43 3.70 10.45
CA ARG A 65 6.67 4.02 11.18
C ARG A 65 7.14 5.47 11.03
N PHE A 66 6.89 6.10 9.89
CA PHE A 66 7.56 7.37 9.52
C PHE A 66 6.63 8.56 9.27
N ASP A 67 5.32 8.35 9.12
CA ASP A 67 4.39 9.47 8.93
C ASP A 67 4.29 10.30 10.22
N HIS A 68 4.55 11.61 10.12
CA HIS A 68 4.54 12.52 11.26
C HIS A 68 3.19 12.62 11.99
N ARG A 69 2.09 12.13 11.39
CA ARG A 69 0.77 12.06 12.02
C ARG A 69 0.60 10.82 12.90
N ASN A 70 1.49 9.84 12.78
CA ASN A 70 1.55 8.65 13.62
C ASN A 70 2.57 8.88 14.73
N GLN A 71 2.11 9.39 15.85
CA GLN A 71 2.95 9.78 16.97
C GLN A 71 2.33 9.37 18.29
N ALA A 72 3.18 9.26 19.33
CA ALA A 72 2.76 8.93 20.68
C ALA A 72 1.90 7.66 20.79
N GLY A 73 2.16 6.66 19.93
CA GLY A 73 1.43 5.39 19.90
C GLY A 73 0.03 5.47 19.27
N LEU A 74 -0.34 6.60 18.67
CA LEU A 74 -1.60 6.78 17.96
C LEU A 74 -1.38 6.77 16.45
N LEU A 75 -2.20 6.01 15.73
CA LEU A 75 -2.22 6.00 14.27
C LEU A 75 -3.23 7.05 13.77
N GLY A 76 -2.72 8.19 13.31
CA GLY A 76 -3.51 9.24 12.67
C GLY A 76 -3.69 9.03 11.17
N PHE A 77 -2.83 8.21 10.55
CA PHE A 77 -2.91 7.86 9.14
C PHE A 77 -2.24 6.53 8.85
N VAL A 78 -2.87 5.66 8.07
CA VAL A 78 -2.31 4.37 7.67
C VAL A 78 -2.31 4.22 6.15
N SER A 79 -1.43 3.36 5.66
CA SER A 79 -1.22 3.12 4.23
C SER A 79 -1.53 1.67 3.85
N LEU A 80 -1.76 1.46 2.56
CA LEU A 80 -1.67 0.15 1.93
C LEU A 80 -0.31 0.08 1.23
N ILE A 81 0.56 -0.82 1.68
CA ILE A 81 1.92 -1.02 1.17
C ILE A 81 2.12 -2.52 0.91
N VAL A 82 2.63 -2.84 -0.28
CA VAL A 82 3.07 -4.18 -0.67
C VAL A 82 4.51 -4.12 -1.13
N ASP A 83 5.27 -5.18 -0.86
CA ASP A 83 6.50 -5.51 -1.55
C ASP A 83 6.16 -6.51 -2.66
N ALA A 84 6.56 -6.20 -3.90
CA ALA A 84 6.25 -7.02 -5.07
C ALA A 84 7.54 -7.32 -5.82
N MET A 85 8.01 -8.55 -5.71
CA MET A 85 9.26 -9.00 -6.31
C MET A 85 8.99 -9.87 -7.53
N LYS A 86 9.72 -9.62 -8.61
CA LYS A 86 9.73 -10.49 -9.79
C LYS A 86 11.09 -11.15 -9.89
N ALA A 87 11.09 -12.49 -9.92
CA ALA A 87 12.32 -13.23 -10.13
C ALA A 87 12.96 -12.81 -11.47
N PRO A 88 14.30 -12.68 -11.54
CA PRO A 88 14.97 -12.44 -12.80
C PRO A 88 14.67 -13.59 -13.77
N THR A 89 14.17 -13.28 -14.96
CA THR A 89 14.07 -14.28 -16.03
C THR A 89 15.47 -14.50 -16.61
N PHE A 90 16.13 -15.57 -16.21
CA PHE A 90 17.31 -16.05 -16.92
C PHE A 90 16.85 -16.81 -18.15
N ASN A 91 17.02 -16.22 -19.34
CA ASN A 91 16.93 -17.00 -20.57
C ASN A 91 18.20 -17.84 -20.67
N GLU A 92 18.07 -19.17 -20.61
CA GLU A 92 19.13 -20.05 -21.09
C GLU A 92 19.24 -19.86 -22.61
N SER A 93 20.42 -19.44 -23.06
CA SER A 93 20.81 -19.27 -24.46
C SER A 93 21.29 -20.58 -25.07
#